data_AF-A0A2V9NU43-F1
#
_entry.id   AF-A0A2V9NU43-F1
#
_cell.length_a   1.000
_cell.length_b   1.000
_cell.length_c   1.000
_cell.angle_alpha   90.00
_cell.angle_beta   90.00
_cell.angle_gamma   90.00
#
_symmetry.space_group_name_H-M   'P 1'
#
loop_
_entity.id
_entity.type
_entity.pdbx_description
1 polymer ?
#
loop_
_entity_poly.entity_id
_entity_poly.type
_entity_poly.pdbx_seq_one_letter_code
_entity_poly.pdbx_strand_id
1 'polypeptide(L)'
;ASNSYQSYSPYSYGTADLAYYGNFFNAPGYGMMWQPYLVGAGWDPFMDGAWAFNPGFGFGWVSAYPWGWTPYHYGSWVFLPGYGWAWQPGGAWNGWYNQPRVLNAPSGFKVPQAPTTGTHSLIVNRGTGSAIVAGNKVVIRNNSAGLGVPRGEVKNLAKASQQVQAHGMVTEHVHTAQAPPMSTAGSRQPGMISGPRSQQQASSPRTSTPAPRSSSPASMPSSHSAPSPGGGRSPR
;
A
#
# COMPACT_ATOMS: atom_id res chain seq x y z
N ALA A 1 -22.40 -6.27 15.30
CA ALA A 1 -22.67 -5.18 14.34
C ALA A 1 -21.63 -5.28 13.23
N SER A 2 -22.07 -5.56 12.01
CA SER A 2 -21.25 -5.74 10.81
C SER A 2 -20.66 -4.39 10.40
N ASN A 3 -19.33 -4.25 10.44
CA ASN A 3 -18.63 -3.02 10.10
C ASN A 3 -18.70 -2.77 8.59
N SER A 4 -19.56 -1.84 8.18
CA SER A 4 -19.94 -1.50 6.81
C SER A 4 -18.87 -0.79 5.97
N TYR A 5 -17.60 -0.80 6.38
CA TYR A 5 -16.49 -0.18 5.64
C TYR A 5 -15.84 -1.10 4.58
N GLN A 6 -16.32 -2.34 4.42
CA GLN A 6 -15.82 -3.28 3.42
C GLN A 6 -16.29 -3.01 1.98
N SER A 7 -17.23 -2.08 1.75
CA SER A 7 -17.76 -1.83 0.41
C SER A 7 -16.93 -0.73 -0.29
N TYR A 8 -15.99 -1.17 -1.13
CA TYR A 8 -15.30 -0.36 -2.14
C TYR A 8 -14.66 0.95 -1.66
N SER A 9 -13.92 0.89 -0.54
CA SER A 9 -13.03 1.97 -0.15
C SER A 9 -11.69 1.87 -0.90
N PRO A 10 -11.04 2.97 -1.32
CA PRO A 10 -9.71 2.93 -1.94
C PRO A 10 -8.63 2.25 -1.06
N TYR A 11 -8.95 1.98 0.20
CA TYR A 11 -8.14 1.19 1.14
C TYR A 11 -8.29 -0.33 1.00
N SER A 12 -9.08 -0.85 0.05
CA SER A 12 -9.32 -2.30 -0.09
C SER A 12 -8.01 -3.10 -0.08
N TYR A 13 -6.97 -2.56 -0.70
CA TYR A 13 -5.59 -3.03 -0.57
C TYR A 13 -4.97 -2.54 0.74
N GLY A 14 -4.52 -3.48 1.57
CA GLY A 14 -3.81 -3.25 2.85
C GLY A 14 -4.69 -3.16 4.09
N THR A 15 -6.02 -3.08 3.97
CA THR A 15 -6.95 -3.12 5.13
C THR A 15 -6.78 -4.35 6.02
N ALA A 16 -6.53 -5.51 5.41
CA ALA A 16 -6.33 -6.75 6.16
C ALA A 16 -4.99 -6.77 6.92
N ASP A 17 -3.99 -6.04 6.42
CA ASP A 17 -2.73 -5.83 7.15
C ASP A 17 -2.94 -4.84 8.29
N LEU A 18 -3.68 -3.74 8.08
CA LEU A 18 -4.04 -2.81 9.15
C LEU A 18 -4.82 -3.50 10.28
N ALA A 19 -5.73 -4.42 9.95
CA ALA A 19 -6.51 -5.17 10.92
C ALA A 19 -5.68 -6.17 11.74
N TYR A 20 -4.58 -6.69 11.17
CA TYR A 20 -3.71 -7.65 11.86
C TYR A 20 -2.60 -6.95 12.67
N TYR A 21 -1.96 -5.93 12.07
CA TYR A 21 -0.77 -5.30 12.64
C TYR A 21 -1.06 -4.11 13.55
N GLY A 22 -2.30 -3.68 13.70
CA GLY A 22 -2.62 -2.54 14.55
C GLY A 22 -4.07 -2.50 14.97
N ASN A 23 -4.46 -1.35 15.51
CA ASN A 23 -5.81 -1.12 15.95
C ASN A 23 -6.31 0.26 15.54
N PHE A 24 -7.62 0.33 15.23
CA PHE A 24 -8.32 1.59 15.10
C PHE A 24 -8.86 2.05 16.46
N PHE A 25 -8.74 3.34 16.75
CA PHE A 25 -9.23 3.96 17.98
C PHE A 25 -9.69 5.38 17.70
N ASN A 26 -10.65 5.87 18.47
CA ASN A 26 -11.11 7.25 18.36
C ASN A 26 -10.25 8.15 19.25
N ALA A 27 -9.47 9.04 18.65
CA ALA A 27 -8.65 10.01 19.36
C ALA A 27 -9.44 11.33 19.56
N PRO A 28 -9.58 11.83 20.79
CA PRO A 28 -10.28 13.09 21.06
C PRO A 28 -9.72 14.24 20.21
N GLY A 29 -10.59 14.92 19.46
CA GLY A 29 -10.21 16.04 18.58
C GLY A 29 -9.63 15.65 17.21
N TYR A 30 -9.35 14.37 16.96
CA TYR A 30 -8.80 13.88 15.68
C TYR A 30 -9.73 12.88 14.96
N GLY A 31 -10.63 12.23 15.70
CA GLY A 31 -11.54 11.23 15.17
C GLY A 31 -10.91 9.85 15.11
N MET A 32 -11.34 9.03 14.14
CA MET A 32 -10.84 7.66 13.98
C MET A 32 -9.40 7.67 13.49
N MET A 33 -8.52 7.03 14.26
CA MET A 33 -7.09 6.90 14.01
C MET A 33 -6.70 5.42 14.01
N TRP A 34 -5.60 5.08 13.35
CA TRP A 34 -5.00 3.75 13.41
C TRP A 34 -3.59 3.85 13.98
N GLN A 35 -3.21 2.92 14.85
CA GLN A 35 -1.83 2.81 15.33
C GLN A 35 -1.34 1.37 15.19
N PRO A 36 -0.11 1.16 14.68
CA PRO A 36 0.50 -0.16 14.66
C PRO A 36 0.74 -0.67 16.09
N TYR A 37 0.62 -1.98 16.28
CA TYR A 37 1.13 -2.66 17.46
C TYR A 37 2.66 -2.64 17.46
N LEU A 38 3.27 -3.03 18.59
CA LEU A 38 4.72 -3.19 18.73
C LEU A 38 5.52 -1.90 18.55
N VAL A 39 4.88 -0.76 18.83
CA VAL A 39 5.51 0.56 18.83
C VAL A 39 5.60 1.11 20.25
N GLY A 40 6.72 1.76 20.54
CA GLY A 40 6.97 2.53 21.75
C GLY A 40 7.28 3.99 21.43
N ALA A 41 7.65 4.77 22.45
CA ALA A 41 7.90 6.21 22.32
C ALA A 41 9.03 6.58 21.36
N GLY A 42 9.95 5.65 21.09
CA GLY A 42 11.07 5.85 20.17
C GLY A 42 10.74 5.56 18.71
N TRP A 43 9.58 4.98 18.40
CA TRP A 43 9.21 4.62 17.04
C TRP A 43 8.69 5.84 16.26
N ASP A 44 9.06 5.94 14.98
CA ASP A 44 8.53 6.91 14.03
C ASP A 44 8.17 6.22 12.70
N PRO A 45 7.14 6.68 11.97
CA PRO A 45 6.69 5.99 10.76
C PRO A 45 7.77 5.86 9.70
N PHE A 46 8.74 6.78 9.66
CA PHE A 46 9.73 6.85 8.59
C PHE A 46 11.10 6.31 9.00
N MET A 47 11.20 5.52 10.07
CA MET A 47 12.49 4.98 10.50
C MET A 47 12.95 3.78 9.66
N ASP A 48 12.03 3.00 9.09
CA ASP A 48 12.36 1.83 8.25
C ASP A 48 11.64 1.86 6.89
N GLY A 49 12.41 1.97 5.82
CA GLY A 49 11.93 2.05 4.44
C GLY A 49 13.04 2.39 3.45
N ALA A 50 12.66 2.92 2.30
CA ALA A 50 13.60 3.39 1.30
C ALA A 50 12.97 4.46 0.40
N TRP A 51 13.77 5.40 -0.09
CA TRP A 51 13.43 6.16 -1.27
C TRP A 51 13.78 5.34 -2.50
N ALA A 52 12.78 4.75 -3.15
CA ALA A 52 12.96 3.98 -4.36
C ALA A 52 12.86 4.88 -5.59
N PHE A 53 13.85 4.80 -6.47
CA PHE A 53 13.81 5.54 -7.73
C PHE A 53 13.06 4.74 -8.80
N ASN A 54 12.11 5.39 -9.47
CA ASN A 54 11.45 4.84 -10.64
C ASN A 54 11.65 5.75 -11.87
N PRO A 55 12.21 5.23 -12.99
CA PRO A 55 12.32 6.00 -14.22
C PRO A 55 10.96 6.60 -14.64
N GLY A 56 10.92 7.90 -14.89
CA GLY A 56 9.72 8.63 -15.31
C GLY A 56 8.81 9.13 -14.18
N PHE A 57 8.95 8.61 -12.95
CA PHE A 57 8.12 9.00 -11.80
C PHE A 57 8.93 9.56 -10.63
N GLY A 58 10.27 9.49 -10.68
CA GLY A 58 11.14 10.01 -9.63
C GLY A 58 11.17 9.10 -8.40
N PHE A 59 11.43 9.70 -7.24
CA PHE A 59 11.55 8.98 -5.97
C PHE A 59 10.19 8.83 -5.27
N GLY A 60 9.87 7.60 -4.88
CA GLY A 60 8.78 7.26 -3.96
C GLY A 60 9.31 6.63 -2.67
N TRP A 61 8.71 6.94 -1.53
CA TRP A 61 8.95 6.30 -0.25
C TRP A 61 8.31 4.92 -0.16
N VAL A 62 9.12 3.87 -0.08
CA VAL A 62 8.67 2.49 0.15
C VAL A 62 8.89 2.13 1.60
N SER A 63 7.80 1.91 2.34
CA SER A 63 7.86 1.44 3.73
C SER A 63 8.37 0.00 3.81
N ALA A 64 9.21 -0.29 4.80
CA ALA A 64 9.59 -1.67 5.13
C ALA A 64 8.50 -2.42 5.91
N TYR A 65 7.59 -1.69 6.58
CA TYR A 65 6.54 -2.29 7.40
C TYR A 65 5.49 -3.06 6.57
N PRO A 66 5.03 -4.24 7.05
CA PRO A 66 4.13 -5.11 6.30
C PRO A 66 2.74 -4.52 6.06
N TRP A 67 2.33 -3.53 6.86
CA TRP A 67 1.07 -2.80 6.73
C TRP A 67 1.20 -1.51 5.91
N GLY A 68 2.41 -1.15 5.47
CA GLY A 68 2.75 0.18 4.94
C GLY A 68 1.97 0.59 3.68
N TRP A 69 1.43 -0.36 2.92
CA TRP A 69 0.74 -0.02 1.66
C TRP A 69 -0.34 1.05 1.84
N THR A 70 -1.31 0.86 2.74
CA THR A 70 -2.40 1.84 2.90
C THR A 70 -1.92 3.16 3.49
N PRO A 71 -1.16 3.21 4.60
CA PRO A 71 -0.82 4.49 5.25
C PRO A 71 0.15 5.38 4.50
N TYR A 72 0.95 4.82 3.56
CA TYR A 72 1.88 5.61 2.74
C TYR A 72 1.25 6.08 1.42
N HIS A 73 0.15 5.46 0.97
CA HIS A 73 -0.54 5.86 -0.26
C HIS A 73 -1.79 6.72 -0.01
N TYR A 74 -2.24 6.79 1.24
CA TYR A 74 -3.43 7.53 1.64
C TYR A 74 -3.28 8.15 3.03
N GLY A 75 -4.18 9.07 3.37
CA GLY A 75 -4.35 9.60 4.71
C GLY A 75 -3.22 10.51 5.16
N SER A 76 -3.00 10.57 6.47
CA SER A 76 -1.96 11.41 7.07
C SER A 76 -1.40 10.79 8.33
N TRP A 77 -0.08 10.86 8.53
CA TRP A 77 0.54 10.58 9.81
C TRP A 77 0.41 11.77 10.73
N VAL A 78 -0.07 11.54 11.94
CA VAL A 78 -0.28 12.56 12.97
C VAL A 78 0.43 12.13 14.23
N PHE A 79 1.22 13.02 14.81
CA PHE A 79 1.75 12.79 16.15
C PHE A 79 0.75 13.32 17.19
N LEU A 80 0.26 12.42 18.02
CA LEU A 80 -0.73 12.68 19.06
C LEU A 80 -0.03 12.73 20.42
N PRO A 81 -0.07 13.87 21.14
CA PRO A 81 0.49 13.94 22.50
C PRO A 81 -0.08 12.84 23.41
N GLY A 82 0.80 12.08 24.08
CA GLY A 82 0.42 10.98 24.96
C GLY A 82 0.12 9.63 24.27
N TYR A 83 -0.10 9.61 22.95
CA TYR A 83 -0.32 8.38 22.17
C TYR A 83 0.83 8.05 21.22
N GLY A 84 1.60 9.05 20.78
CA GLY A 84 2.65 8.89 19.78
C GLY A 84 2.12 9.03 18.34
N TRP A 85 2.81 8.41 17.39
CA TRP A 85 2.39 8.44 15.99
C TRP A 85 1.16 7.56 15.73
N ALA A 86 0.19 8.12 15.01
CA ALA A 86 -1.00 7.42 14.54
C ALA A 86 -1.35 7.90 13.12
N TRP A 87 -1.97 7.04 12.34
CA TRP A 87 -2.41 7.35 10.98
C TRP A 87 -3.89 7.72 10.97
N GLN A 88 -4.21 8.84 10.35
CA GLN A 88 -5.57 9.28 10.09
C GLN A 88 -6.00 8.82 8.69
N PRO A 89 -7.04 7.96 8.57
CA PRO A 89 -7.61 7.60 7.27
C PRO A 89 -8.19 8.82 6.57
N GLY A 90 -8.07 8.86 5.25
CA GLY A 90 -8.65 9.92 4.41
C GLY A 90 -7.83 10.18 3.15
N GLY A 91 -8.18 11.26 2.46
CA GLY A 91 -7.45 11.73 1.29
C GLY A 91 -7.66 10.89 0.03
N ALA A 92 -7.21 11.45 -1.09
CA ALA A 92 -7.11 10.72 -2.35
C ALA A 92 -5.80 9.93 -2.40
N TRP A 93 -5.73 8.96 -3.30
CA TRP A 93 -4.48 8.26 -3.61
C TRP A 93 -3.41 9.29 -4.03
N ASN A 94 -2.25 9.28 -3.38
CA ASN A 94 -1.15 10.21 -3.68
C ASN A 94 -0.27 9.78 -4.88
N GLY A 95 -0.68 8.73 -5.61
CA GLY A 95 0.07 8.24 -6.75
C GLY A 95 1.30 7.45 -6.35
N TRP A 96 2.29 7.43 -7.25
CA TRP A 96 3.61 6.87 -6.96
C TRP A 96 4.48 7.79 -6.08
N TYR A 97 4.03 9.04 -5.86
CA TYR A 97 4.61 9.97 -4.89
C TYR A 97 4.01 9.72 -3.51
N ASN A 98 4.41 8.60 -2.91
CA ASN A 98 3.86 8.06 -1.68
C ASN A 98 4.52 8.61 -0.40
N GLN A 99 4.77 9.92 -0.36
CA GLN A 99 5.11 10.61 0.88
C GLN A 99 3.80 11.05 1.56
N PRO A 100 3.30 10.31 2.57
CA PRO A 100 2.08 10.68 3.25
C PRO A 100 2.24 12.01 3.97
N ARG A 101 1.16 12.77 4.04
CA ARG A 101 1.11 14.04 4.75
C ARG A 101 1.41 13.82 6.22
N VAL A 102 2.31 14.63 6.77
CA VAL A 102 2.68 14.59 8.19
C VAL A 102 2.12 15.80 8.92
N LEU A 103 1.47 15.56 10.05
CA LEU A 103 0.82 16.58 10.88
C LEU A 103 1.30 16.51 12.31
N ASN A 104 1.37 17.70 12.91
CA ASN A 104 1.70 17.89 14.33
C ASN A 104 3.00 17.18 14.74
N ALA A 105 3.94 17.04 13.81
CA ALA A 105 5.21 16.36 14.06
C ALA A 105 5.88 16.91 15.34
N PRO A 106 6.46 16.04 16.18
CA PRO A 106 7.11 16.48 17.40
C PRO A 106 8.28 17.39 17.07
N SER A 107 8.62 18.29 18.00
CA SER A 107 9.72 19.23 17.81
C SER A 107 11.01 18.49 17.44
N GLY A 108 11.72 19.00 16.42
CA GLY A 108 12.95 18.38 15.92
C GLY A 108 12.76 17.23 14.93
N PHE A 109 11.55 16.67 14.77
CA PHE A 109 11.33 15.62 13.78
C PHE A 109 11.50 16.16 12.35
N LYS A 110 12.24 15.40 11.54
CA LYS A 110 12.44 15.66 10.11
C LYS A 110 11.99 14.42 9.35
N VAL A 111 10.95 14.58 8.54
CA VAL A 111 10.56 13.54 7.58
C VAL A 111 11.77 13.29 6.67
N PRO A 112 12.19 12.03 6.44
CA PRO A 112 13.23 11.73 5.47
C PRO A 112 12.91 12.38 4.14
N GLN A 113 13.92 12.95 3.50
CA GLN A 113 13.77 13.63 2.21
C GLN A 113 14.32 12.73 1.11
N ALA A 114 13.63 12.72 -0.03
CA ALA A 114 14.13 12.06 -1.21
C ALA A 114 15.46 12.68 -1.64
N PRO A 115 16.40 11.88 -2.18
CA PRO A 115 17.58 12.44 -2.83
C PRO A 115 17.17 13.42 -3.94
N THR A 116 17.85 14.56 -4.01
CA THR A 116 17.60 15.57 -5.04
C THR A 116 18.31 15.26 -6.36
N THR A 117 19.23 14.28 -6.35
CA THR A 117 20.05 13.88 -7.50
C THR A 117 20.27 12.37 -7.51
N GLY A 118 20.51 11.82 -8.70
CA GLY A 118 20.80 10.40 -8.89
C GLY A 118 19.55 9.54 -9.12
N THR A 119 19.80 8.27 -9.42
CA THR A 119 18.76 7.28 -9.78
C THR A 119 18.82 6.03 -8.89
N HIS A 120 19.62 6.08 -7.83
CA HIS A 120 19.80 4.96 -6.92
C HIS A 120 18.83 5.06 -5.75
N SER A 121 18.22 3.93 -5.40
CA SER A 121 17.37 3.84 -4.22
C SER A 121 18.19 4.03 -2.94
N LEU A 122 17.67 4.80 -1.99
CA LEU A 122 18.29 5.08 -0.70
C LEU A 122 17.53 4.37 0.42
N ILE A 123 18.18 3.42 1.08
CA ILE A 123 17.61 2.70 2.23
C ILE A 123 17.65 3.60 3.47
N VAL A 124 16.55 3.63 4.20
CA VAL A 124 16.43 4.23 5.53
C VAL A 124 16.15 3.11 6.51
N ASN A 125 17.09 2.82 7.40
CA ASN A 125 16.99 1.76 8.42
C ASN A 125 17.52 2.31 9.75
N ARG A 126 16.74 3.23 10.31
CA ARG A 126 16.98 3.89 11.60
C ARG A 126 16.30 3.13 12.74
N GLY A 127 15.42 2.18 12.44
CA GLY A 127 14.75 1.36 13.44
C GLY A 127 15.72 0.43 14.15
N THR A 128 15.46 0.19 15.44
CA THR A 128 16.25 -0.74 16.26
C THR A 128 15.52 -2.07 16.51
N GLY A 129 14.29 -2.20 15.97
CA GLY A 129 13.38 -3.30 16.24
C GLY A 129 13.02 -4.06 14.97
N SER A 130 13.30 -5.35 14.95
CA SER A 130 12.71 -6.30 14.01
C SER A 130 12.49 -7.61 14.74
N ALA A 131 11.47 -8.34 14.32
CA ALA A 131 11.23 -9.66 14.84
C ALA A 131 12.16 -10.69 14.17
N ILE A 132 12.67 -11.63 14.95
CA ILE A 132 13.56 -12.68 14.48
C ILE A 132 12.80 -14.00 14.53
N VAL A 133 12.61 -14.63 13.38
CA VAL A 133 11.99 -15.95 13.27
C VAL A 133 13.07 -17.03 13.34
N ALA A 134 12.91 -17.98 14.26
CA ALA A 134 13.81 -19.12 14.44
C ALA A 134 12.97 -20.40 14.63
N GLY A 135 12.85 -21.21 13.58
CA GLY A 135 11.98 -22.38 13.58
C GLY A 135 10.51 -21.99 13.77
N ASN A 136 9.87 -22.53 14.79
CA ASN A 136 8.46 -22.25 15.13
C ASN A 136 8.28 -21.13 16.17
N LYS A 137 9.31 -20.32 16.40
CA LYS A 137 9.28 -19.20 17.34
C LYS A 137 9.65 -17.90 16.65
N VAL A 138 9.07 -16.80 17.13
CA VAL A 138 9.41 -15.45 16.73
C VAL A 138 9.72 -14.62 17.98
N VAL A 139 10.89 -13.98 17.99
CA VAL A 139 11.28 -13.03 19.03
C VAL A 139 10.94 -11.63 18.53
N ILE A 140 9.95 -11.00 19.16
CA ILE A 140 9.46 -9.68 18.78
C ILE A 140 10.00 -8.65 19.75
N ARG A 141 10.57 -7.56 19.22
CA ARG A 141 11.17 -6.47 20.01
C ARG A 141 10.32 -5.21 19.94
N ASN A 142 10.52 -4.32 20.92
CA ASN A 142 9.91 -3.00 20.92
C ASN A 142 10.36 -2.17 19.70
N ASN A 143 9.49 -1.26 19.27
CA ASN A 143 9.66 -0.43 18.08
C ASN A 143 9.80 -1.20 16.76
N SER A 144 9.41 -2.48 16.72
CA SER A 144 9.42 -3.26 15.47
C SER A 144 8.27 -2.89 14.55
N ALA A 145 7.15 -2.38 15.10
CA ALA A 145 5.93 -2.09 14.35
C ALA A 145 5.50 -3.24 13.40
N GLY A 146 5.75 -4.49 13.80
CA GLY A 146 5.45 -5.68 13.00
C GLY A 146 6.52 -6.10 11.97
N LEU A 147 7.65 -5.41 11.85
CA LEU A 147 8.77 -5.86 11.02
C LEU A 147 9.22 -7.27 11.40
N GLY A 148 9.32 -8.15 10.41
CA GLY A 148 9.71 -9.55 10.60
C GLY A 148 8.64 -10.45 11.24
N VAL A 149 7.48 -9.90 11.63
CA VAL A 149 6.35 -10.71 12.11
C VAL A 149 5.55 -11.19 10.90
N PRO A 150 5.43 -12.50 10.66
CA PRO A 150 4.61 -12.99 9.56
C PRO A 150 3.12 -12.73 9.80
N ARG A 151 2.41 -12.40 8.72
CA ARG A 151 0.97 -12.12 8.81
C ARG A 151 0.20 -13.41 9.11
N GLY A 152 -0.70 -13.33 10.08
CA GLY A 152 -1.58 -14.44 10.47
C GLY A 152 -0.92 -15.54 11.31
N GLU A 153 0.39 -15.53 11.49
CA GLU A 153 1.10 -16.62 12.18
C GLU A 153 1.24 -16.41 13.70
N VAL A 154 1.08 -15.17 14.17
CA VAL A 154 1.02 -14.83 15.61
C VAL A 154 -0.43 -14.59 16.00
N LYS A 155 -0.97 -15.46 16.86
CA LYS A 155 -2.41 -15.48 17.19
C LYS A 155 -2.94 -14.20 17.82
N ASN A 156 -2.15 -13.56 18.70
CA ASN A 156 -2.62 -12.40 19.44
C ASN A 156 -1.53 -11.32 19.51
N LEU A 157 -1.36 -10.60 18.40
CA LEU A 157 -0.37 -9.55 18.29
C LEU A 157 -0.62 -8.38 19.24
N ALA A 158 -1.89 -8.12 19.60
CA ALA A 158 -2.26 -7.11 20.59
C ALA A 158 -1.71 -7.47 21.99
N LYS A 159 -1.86 -8.73 22.42
CA LYS A 159 -1.28 -9.22 23.67
C LYS A 159 0.24 -9.18 23.63
N ALA A 160 0.85 -9.62 22.54
CA ALA A 160 2.30 -9.54 22.35
C ALA A 160 2.78 -8.08 22.47
N SER A 161 2.04 -7.12 21.92
CA SER A 161 2.34 -5.69 22.05
C SER A 161 2.36 -5.21 23.50
N GLN A 162 1.38 -5.62 24.31
CA GLN A 162 1.36 -5.27 25.73
C GLN A 162 2.58 -5.85 26.47
N GLN A 163 2.95 -7.09 26.15
CA GLN A 163 4.12 -7.75 26.75
C GLN A 163 5.44 -7.09 26.32
N VAL A 164 5.56 -6.72 25.05
CA VAL A 164 6.72 -5.99 24.52
C VAL A 164 6.85 -4.60 25.15
N GLN A 165 5.74 -3.92 25.40
CA GLN A 165 5.76 -2.63 26.12
C GLN A 165 6.20 -2.81 27.58
N ALA A 166 5.80 -3.90 28.24
CA ALA A 166 6.17 -4.17 29.63
C ALA A 166 7.61 -4.69 29.80
N HIS A 167 8.12 -5.46 28.84
CA HIS A 167 9.37 -6.23 29.00
C HIS A 167 10.42 -5.95 27.91
N GLY A 168 10.13 -5.09 26.94
CA GLY A 168 11.00 -4.76 25.81
C GLY A 168 11.00 -5.79 24.68
N MET A 169 10.69 -7.05 24.97
CA MET A 169 10.58 -8.13 23.99
C MET A 169 9.64 -9.26 24.45
N VAL A 170 9.16 -10.05 23.50
CA VAL A 170 8.38 -11.28 23.75
C VAL A 170 8.77 -12.36 22.74
N THR A 171 8.73 -13.62 23.17
CA THR A 171 8.87 -14.77 22.27
C THR A 171 7.51 -15.41 22.07
N GLU A 172 7.03 -15.43 20.84
CA GLU A 172 5.75 -16.02 20.45
C GLU A 172 5.97 -17.28 19.60
N HIS A 173 4.96 -18.15 19.59
CA HIS A 173 4.94 -19.28 18.68
C HIS A 173 4.34 -18.88 17.33
N VAL A 174 5.00 -19.31 16.27
CA VAL A 174 4.59 -19.09 14.89
C VAL A 174 3.79 -20.30 14.45
N HIS A 175 2.53 -20.08 14.09
CA HIS A 175 1.72 -21.09 13.41
C HIS A 175 2.03 -20.98 11.93
N THR A 176 3.10 -21.64 11.48
CA THR A 176 3.49 -21.63 10.08
C THR A 176 2.32 -22.18 9.26
N ALA A 177 1.72 -21.34 8.41
CA ALA A 177 0.90 -21.88 7.33
C ALA A 177 1.90 -22.56 6.40
N GLN A 178 1.94 -23.88 6.41
CA GLN A 178 2.84 -24.66 5.56
C GLN A 178 2.63 -24.20 4.11
N ALA A 179 3.62 -23.51 3.53
CA ALA A 179 3.57 -23.18 2.12
C ALA A 179 3.44 -24.51 1.36
N PRO A 180 2.49 -24.68 0.43
CA PRO A 180 2.51 -25.85 -0.42
C PRO A 180 3.89 -25.92 -1.09
N PRO A 181 4.51 -27.11 -1.19
CA PRO A 181 5.81 -27.22 -1.82
C PRO A 181 5.70 -26.59 -3.21
N MET A 182 6.55 -25.60 -3.50
CA MET A 182 6.73 -25.11 -4.85
C MET A 182 7.15 -26.32 -5.68
N SER A 183 6.24 -26.85 -6.48
CA SER A 183 6.57 -27.81 -7.53
C SER A 183 7.64 -27.12 -8.36
N THR A 184 8.88 -27.62 -8.32
CA THR A 184 9.92 -27.23 -9.27
C THR A 184 9.38 -27.60 -10.65
N ALA A 185 8.80 -26.62 -11.35
CA ALA A 185 8.40 -26.78 -12.73
C ALA A 185 9.68 -27.03 -13.52
N GLY A 186 9.93 -28.31 -13.81
CA GLY A 186 11.10 -28.76 -14.54
C GLY A 186 11.22 -28.01 -15.86
N SER A 187 12.39 -27.44 -16.09
CA SER A 187 12.81 -26.86 -17.35
C SER A 187 12.54 -27.82 -18.51
N ARG A 188 11.54 -27.51 -19.36
CA ARG A 188 11.39 -28.15 -20.67
C ARG A 188 11.70 -27.11 -21.74
N GLN A 189 12.79 -27.34 -22.46
CA GLN A 189 13.17 -26.62 -23.68
C GLN A 189 12.06 -26.71 -24.76
N PRO A 190 11.90 -25.70 -25.63
CA PRO A 190 10.98 -25.78 -26.75
C PRO A 190 11.60 -26.61 -27.88
N GLY A 191 11.13 -27.85 -28.06
CA GLY A 191 11.44 -28.71 -29.20
C GLY A 191 10.27 -28.77 -30.17
N MET A 192 10.56 -28.57 -31.46
CA MET A 192 9.64 -28.47 -32.59
C MET A 192 8.72 -29.70 -32.72
N ILE A 193 7.42 -29.47 -32.93
CA ILE A 193 6.46 -30.52 -33.30
C ILE A 193 6.24 -30.48 -34.81
N SER A 194 6.82 -31.47 -35.49
CA SER A 194 6.43 -31.89 -36.84
C SER A 194 5.21 -32.80 -36.73
N GLY A 195 4.06 -32.36 -37.23
CA GLY A 195 2.84 -33.18 -37.31
C GLY A 195 2.68 -33.81 -38.70
N PRO A 196 2.30 -35.09 -38.82
CA PRO A 196 2.07 -35.72 -40.11
C PRO A 196 0.69 -35.38 -40.71
N ARG A 197 0.70 -35.42 -42.04
CA ARG A 197 -0.35 -35.08 -43.01
C ARG A 197 -1.40 -36.18 -43.10
N SER A 198 -2.68 -35.83 -43.04
CA SER A 198 -3.77 -36.66 -43.57
C SER A 198 -4.74 -35.78 -44.37
N GLN A 199 -4.75 -36.01 -45.68
CA GLN A 199 -5.69 -35.47 -46.66
C GLN A 199 -7.03 -36.21 -46.54
N GLN A 200 -8.14 -35.49 -46.58
CA GLN A 200 -9.36 -35.95 -47.24
C GLN A 200 -10.24 -34.76 -47.67
N GLN A 201 -10.89 -34.94 -48.80
CA GLN A 201 -11.31 -33.95 -49.79
C GLN A 201 -12.82 -33.67 -49.73
N ALA A 202 -13.21 -32.42 -50.03
CA ALA A 202 -14.46 -31.89 -50.65
C ALA A 202 -15.84 -32.34 -50.10
N SER A 203 -16.79 -31.44 -49.82
CA SER A 203 -17.57 -30.69 -50.85
C SER A 203 -18.41 -29.56 -50.21
N SER A 204 -18.53 -28.41 -50.88
CA SER A 204 -19.44 -27.31 -50.53
C SER A 204 -20.86 -27.53 -51.10
N PRO A 205 -21.90 -26.88 -50.55
CA PRO A 205 -22.51 -25.79 -51.35
C PRO A 205 -22.81 -24.51 -50.57
N ARG A 206 -22.82 -23.42 -51.34
CA ARG A 206 -23.06 -22.02 -51.00
C ARG A 206 -24.50 -21.78 -50.50
N THR A 207 -24.67 -20.84 -49.57
CA THR A 207 -25.72 -19.82 -49.61
C THR A 207 -25.22 -18.53 -48.93
N SER A 208 -25.49 -17.41 -49.60
CA SER A 208 -25.19 -16.00 -49.28
C SER A 208 -25.98 -15.52 -48.05
N THR A 209 -25.65 -14.45 -47.30
CA THR A 209 -25.49 -13.02 -47.63
C THR A 209 -25.15 -12.24 -46.31
N PRO A 210 -25.02 -10.89 -46.22
CA PRO A 210 -23.77 -10.20 -45.92
C PRO A 210 -23.70 -9.44 -44.56
N ALA A 211 -22.48 -9.04 -44.20
CA ALA A 211 -22.15 -8.21 -43.02
C ALA A 211 -22.64 -6.75 -43.13
N PRO A 212 -23.05 -6.10 -42.02
CA PRO A 212 -23.23 -4.66 -41.99
C PRO A 212 -21.91 -3.92 -41.67
N ARG A 213 -21.76 -2.81 -42.39
CA ARG A 213 -20.60 -1.92 -42.47
C ARG A 213 -20.43 -1.06 -41.22
N SER A 214 -19.16 -0.68 -41.00
CA SER A 214 -18.72 0.46 -40.21
C SER A 214 -19.37 1.76 -40.67
N SER A 215 -19.84 2.56 -39.71
CA SER A 215 -20.02 4.00 -39.89
C SER A 215 -19.79 4.72 -38.57
N SER A 216 -18.75 5.57 -38.56
CA SER A 216 -18.54 6.60 -37.56
C SER A 216 -19.64 7.66 -37.65
N PRO A 217 -20.12 8.23 -36.54
CA PRO A 217 -20.80 9.52 -36.57
C PRO A 217 -19.80 10.66 -36.42
N ALA A 218 -19.96 11.64 -37.32
CA ALA A 218 -19.21 12.88 -37.41
C ALA A 218 -19.56 13.88 -36.30
N SER A 219 -18.67 14.86 -36.18
CA SER A 219 -18.66 16.02 -35.29
C SER A 219 -19.84 17.00 -35.44
N MET A 220 -19.98 17.83 -34.38
CA MET A 220 -20.54 19.20 -34.29
C MET A 220 -21.99 19.35 -33.78
N PRO A 221 -22.39 20.52 -33.21
CA PRO A 221 -21.67 21.80 -33.06
C PRO A 221 -21.67 22.43 -31.65
N SER A 222 -20.74 23.36 -31.49
CA SER A 222 -20.61 24.33 -30.39
C SER A 222 -21.65 25.46 -30.47
N SER A 223 -22.26 25.81 -29.34
CA SER A 223 -22.93 27.10 -29.02
C SER A 223 -23.30 27.03 -27.52
N HIS A 224 -23.20 28.03 -26.65
CA HIS A 224 -23.11 29.48 -26.76
C HIS A 224 -22.26 30.08 -25.62
N SER A 225 -21.73 31.26 -25.93
CA SER A 225 -20.92 32.15 -25.10
C SER A 225 -21.62 32.66 -23.84
N ALA A 226 -20.86 32.76 -22.75
CA ALA A 226 -21.21 33.52 -21.55
C ALA A 226 -20.97 35.04 -21.76
N PRO A 227 -21.76 35.92 -21.15
CA PRO A 227 -21.47 37.36 -21.14
C PRO A 227 -20.52 37.74 -19.99
N SER A 228 -19.49 38.52 -20.34
CA SER A 228 -18.55 39.17 -19.40
C SER A 228 -19.23 40.26 -18.55
N PRO A 229 -18.80 40.48 -17.29
CA PRO A 229 -19.18 41.67 -16.54
C PRO A 229 -18.27 42.85 -16.91
N GLY A 230 -18.89 43.93 -17.40
CA GLY A 230 -18.24 45.20 -17.70
C GLY A 230 -17.83 45.95 -16.43
N GLY A 231 -16.55 46.34 -16.38
CA GLY A 231 -16.02 47.27 -15.39
C GLY A 231 -16.40 48.71 -15.75
N GLY A 232 -17.10 49.37 -14.83
CA GLY A 232 -17.30 50.82 -14.84
C GLY A 232 -16.32 51.51 -13.90
N ARG A 233 -15.59 52.51 -14.40
CA ARG A 233 -14.78 53.44 -13.62
C ARG A 233 -15.22 54.86 -14.01
N SER A 234 -15.54 55.68 -13.00
CA SER A 234 -15.79 57.14 -12.99
C SER A 234 -14.65 57.94 -13.69
N PRO A 235 -14.68 59.30 -13.88
CA PRO A 235 -15.49 60.34 -13.20
C PRO A 235 -15.94 61.58 -14.02
N ARG A 236 -16.93 62.32 -13.52
CA ARG A 236 -16.96 63.77 -13.23
C ARG A 236 -18.38 64.24 -12.97
#